data_AF-A0A820GPA6-F1
#
_entry.id   AF-A0A820GPA6-F1
#
_cell.length_a   1.000
_cell.length_b   1.000
_cell.length_c   1.000
_cell.angle_alpha   90.00
_cell.angle_beta   90.00
_cell.angle_gamma   90.00
#
_symmetry.space_group_name_H-M   'P 1'
#
loop_
_entity.id
_entity.type
_entity.pdbx_description
1 polymer ?
#
loop_
_entity_poly.entity_id
_entity_poly.type
_entity_poly.pdbx_seq_one_letter_code
_entity_poly.pdbx_strand_id
1 'polypeptide(L)' 'GYDPTFVGEHDCFVCNNSHTMACSILHFPHSHKDTTCQGRAIFTGNGQFQTSDIEIYRLASFLLWNSFVSD' A
#
# COMPACT_ATOMS: atom_id res chain seq x y z
N GLY A 1 11.86 14.62 1.60
CA GLY A 1 11.39 13.83 0.45
C GLY A 1 10.19 13.04 0.93
N TYR A 2 9.14 12.95 0.12
CA TYR A 2 7.97 12.16 0.47
C TYR A 2 8.24 10.70 0.10
N ASP A 3 8.21 9.83 1.10
CA ASP A 3 8.29 8.37 0.96
C ASP A 3 6.92 7.84 0.47
N PRO A 4 6.83 6.61 -0.08
CA PRO A 4 5.57 6.12 -0.62
C PRO A 4 4.50 5.98 0.48
N THR A 5 3.32 6.56 0.21
CA THR A 5 2.11 6.39 1.02
C THR A 5 1.10 5.55 0.25
N PHE A 6 0.47 4.61 0.94
CA PHE A 6 -0.55 3.72 0.40
C PHE A 6 -1.85 3.91 1.17
N VAL A 7 -2.96 3.55 0.51
CA VAL A 7 -4.29 3.60 1.14
C VAL A 7 -4.66 5.05 1.53
N GLY A 8 -4.43 6.01 0.62
CA GLY A 8 -4.62 7.44 0.91
C GLY A 8 -3.40 8.05 1.60
N GLU A 9 -3.29 9.39 1.59
CA GLU A 9 -2.06 10.12 1.93
C GLU A 9 -1.43 9.74 3.29
N HIS A 10 -2.19 9.15 4.22
CA HIS A 10 -1.75 8.95 5.60
C HIS A 10 -2.09 7.60 6.25
N ASP A 11 -2.78 6.65 5.60
CA ASP A 11 -3.19 5.42 6.30
C ASP A 11 -2.05 4.41 6.45
N CYS A 12 -1.20 4.27 5.43
CA CYS A 12 -0.03 3.40 5.45
C CYS A 12 1.20 4.14 4.90
N PHE A 13 2.21 4.26 5.74
CA PHE A 13 3.46 4.95 5.43
C PHE A 13 4.63 3.98 5.60
N VAL A 14 5.43 3.82 4.54
CA VAL A 14 6.67 3.04 4.60
C VAL A 14 7.84 4.01 4.66
N CYS A 15 8.53 4.07 5.80
CA CYS A 15 9.68 4.94 5.99
C CYS A 15 10.90 4.47 5.19
N ASN A 16 11.83 5.40 4.91
CA ASN A 16 13.19 5.05 4.55
C ASN A 16 13.84 4.14 5.60
N ASN A 17 14.66 3.18 5.14
CA ASN A 17 15.34 2.20 5.99
C ASN A 17 14.38 1.31 6.81
N SER A 18 13.13 1.14 6.36
CA SER A 18 12.16 0.26 7.02
C SER A 18 12.59 -1.21 7.10
N HIS A 19 13.63 -1.62 6.38
CA HIS A 19 14.24 -2.96 6.47
C HIS A 19 15.16 -3.15 7.68
N THR A 20 15.65 -2.07 8.29
CA THR A 20 16.51 -2.12 9.50
C THR A 20 15.86 -1.48 10.71
N MET A 21 14.79 -0.70 10.52
CA MET A 21 14.12 0.05 11.59
C MET A 21 12.60 -0.12 11.51
N ALA A 22 11.95 -0.34 12.66
CA ALA A 22 10.49 -0.34 12.77
C ALA A 22 9.92 1.11 12.78
N CYS A 23 10.15 1.85 11.70
CA CYS A 23 9.70 3.24 11.55
C CYS A 23 8.50 3.42 10.61
N SER A 24 8.05 2.36 9.94
CA SER A 24 6.86 2.41 9.10
C SER A 24 5.63 2.51 10.00
N ILE A 25 4.62 3.25 9.55
CA ILE A 25 3.47 3.61 10.36
C ILE A 25 2.18 3.18 9.67
N LEU A 26 1.32 2.53 10.44
CA LEU A 26 -0.06 2.27 10.07
C LEU A 26 -0.98 3.16 10.91
N HIS A 27 -1.60 4.13 10.26
CA HIS A 27 -2.50 5.12 10.84
C HIS A 27 -3.97 4.86 10.49
N PHE A 28 -4.26 3.79 9.75
CA PHE A 28 -5.62 3.37 9.44
C PHE A 28 -6.49 3.21 10.71
N PRO A 29 -7.73 3.75 10.75
CA PRO A 29 -8.39 4.51 9.70
C PRO A 29 -8.22 6.02 9.90
N HIS A 30 -7.47 6.66 9.03
CA HIS A 30 -7.34 8.12 8.93
C HIS A 30 -8.04 8.65 7.68
N SER A 31 -7.71 8.11 6.51
CA SER A 31 -8.26 8.56 5.22
C SER A 31 -9.39 7.65 4.72
N HIS A 32 -9.30 6.35 4.98
CA HIS A 32 -10.33 5.38 4.60
C HIS A 32 -11.19 4.95 5.79
N LYS A 33 -12.48 4.77 5.53
CA LYS A 33 -13.42 4.26 6.54
C LYS A 33 -13.11 2.80 6.86
N ASP A 34 -12.90 2.51 8.13
CA ASP A 34 -12.88 1.13 8.62
C ASP A 34 -14.31 0.58 8.74
N THR A 35 -14.60 -0.46 7.97
CA THR A 35 -15.86 -1.22 8.02
C THR A 35 -15.73 -2.51 8.84
N THR A 36 -14.53 -2.83 9.32
CA THR A 36 -14.19 -4.06 10.02
C THR A 36 -14.07 -3.87 11.53
N CYS A 37 -14.00 -2.62 12.00
CA CYS A 37 -13.80 -2.22 13.39
C CYS A 37 -12.45 -2.68 13.99
N GLN A 38 -11.47 -3.04 13.16
CA GLN A 38 -10.15 -3.50 13.59
C GLN A 38 -9.10 -2.39 13.64
N GLY A 39 -9.36 -1.26 12.98
CA GLY A 39 -8.45 -0.13 12.86
C GLY A 39 -7.02 -0.57 12.52
N ARG A 40 -6.04 -0.04 13.26
CA ARG A 40 -4.61 -0.30 13.03
C ARG A 40 -4.20 -1.77 13.18
N ALA A 41 -5.01 -2.62 13.78
CA ALA A 41 -4.65 -4.03 13.94
C ALA A 41 -4.83 -4.84 12.64
N ILE A 42 -5.60 -4.33 11.67
CA ILE A 42 -6.08 -5.13 10.54
C ILE A 42 -4.97 -5.60 9.58
N PHE A 43 -3.93 -4.78 9.36
CA PHE A 43 -2.90 -5.08 8.35
C PHE A 43 -1.63 -5.66 8.96
N THR A 44 -1.09 -5.00 9.99
CA THR A 44 0.22 -5.32 10.58
C THR A 44 0.13 -5.80 12.03
N GLY A 45 -1.06 -5.82 12.62
CA GLY A 45 -1.28 -6.12 14.04
C GLY A 45 -0.80 -5.04 15.02
N ASN A 46 0.00 -4.08 14.59
CA ASN A 46 0.52 -2.97 15.40
C ASN A 46 0.66 -1.68 14.57
N GLY A 47 0.61 -0.51 15.21
CA GLY A 47 0.70 0.79 14.54
C GLY A 47 2.08 1.12 13.96
N GLN A 48 3.13 0.41 14.37
CA GLN A 48 4.47 0.48 13.78
C GLN A 48 4.91 -0.88 13.29
N PHE A 49 5.64 -0.90 12.18
CA PHE A 49 6.14 -2.14 11.58
C PHE A 49 7.50 -1.96 10.91
N GLN A 50 8.20 -3.08 10.74
CA GLN A 50 9.42 -3.20 9.96
C GLN A 50 9.08 -3.97 8.68
N THR A 51 9.70 -3.59 7.57
CA THR A 51 9.50 -4.22 6.27
C THR A 51 10.53 -5.31 6.06
N SER A 52 10.13 -6.54 5.75
CA SER A 52 11.08 -7.58 5.32
C SER A 52 11.38 -7.47 3.83
N ASP A 53 10.33 -7.34 3.01
CA ASP A 53 10.37 -7.30 1.55
C ASP A 53 9.31 -6.35 0.99
N ILE A 54 9.54 -5.82 -0.21
CA ILE A 54 8.58 -5.00 -0.97
C ILE A 54 8.49 -5.53 -2.40
N GLU A 55 7.27 -5.80 -2.85
CA GLU A 55 6.99 -6.21 -4.22
C GLU A 55 6.07 -5.18 -4.89
N ILE A 56 6.40 -4.79 -6.13
CA ILE A 56 5.63 -3.83 -6.91
C ILE A 56 5.10 -4.51 -8.16
N TYR A 57 3.77 -4.57 -8.28
CA TYR A 57 3.08 -5.19 -9.39
C TYR A 57 2.46 -4.14 -10.31
N ARG A 58 2.45 -4.43 -11.61
CA ARG A 58 1.70 -3.66 -12.61
C ARG A 58 0.76 -4.59 -13.37
N LEU A 59 -0.42 -4.09 -13.73
CA LEU A 59 -1.31 -4.84 -14.60
C LEU A 59 -0.60 -5.04 -15.94
N ALA A 60 -0.47 -6.30 -16.37
CA ALA A 60 -0.04 -6.57 -17.73
C ALA A 60 -1.11 -6.02 -18.66
N SER A 61 -0.75 -5.03 -19.47
CA SER A 61 -1.60 -4.56 -20.55
C SER A 61 -1.72 -5.66 -21.61
N PHE A 62 -2.65 -6.60 -21.44
CA PHE A 62 -3.13 -7.43 -22.54
C PHE A 62 -4.07 -6.55 -23.35
N LEU A 63 -3.49 -5.78 -24.27
CA LEU A 63 -4.30 -5.07 -25.25
C LEU A 63 -5.03 -6.12 -26.08
N LEU A 64 -6.36 -6.04 -26.09
CA LEU A 64 -7.26 -6.54 -27.12
C LEU A 64 -6.94 -5.84 -28.47
N TRP A 65 -5.71 -5.92 -28.95
CA TRP A 65 -5.29 -5.28 -30.21
C TRP A 65 -5.88 -6.02 -31.44
N ASN A 66 -6.39 -7.24 -31.27
CA ASN A 66 -6.89 -8.05 -32.38
C ASN A 66 -8.39 -7.87 -32.70
N SER A 67 -9.12 -6.94 -32.06
CA SER A 67 -10.56 -6.73 -32.34
C SER A 67 -10.92 -5.39 -32.96
N PHE A 68 -9.94 -4.55 -33.35
CA PHE A 68 -10.19 -3.23 -33.96
C PHE A 68 -9.49 -2.98 -35.29
N VAL A 69 -8.87 -4.00 -35.90
CA VAL A 69 -8.48 -3.95 -37.31
C VAL A 69 -9.39 -4.88 -38.10
N SER A 70 -10.63 -4.45 -38.24
CA SER A 70 -11.50 -4.79 -39.36
C SER A 70 -11.95 -3.45 -39.94
N ASP A 71 -11.30 -3.05 -41.02
CA ASP A 71 -11.83 -2.37 -42.21
C ASP A 71 -10.69 -2.12 -43.21
#